data_AF-A0A2V9QWQ6-F1
#
_entry.id   AF-A0A2V9QWQ6-F1
#
_cell.length_a   1.000
_cell.length_b   1.000
_cell.length_c   1.000
_cell.angle_alpha   90.00
_cell.angle_beta   90.00
_cell.angle_gamma   90.00
#
_symmetry.space_group_name_H-M   'P 1'
#
loop_
_entity.id
_entity.type
_entity.pdbx_description
1 polymer ?
#
loop_
_entity_poly.entity_id
_entity_poly.type
_entity_poly.pdbx_seq_one_letter_code
_entity_poly.pdbx_strand_id
1 'polypeptide(L)'
;MRQKVQIVLFLGMAVAAIRLAWILYERHQDSVQTTKQQSAPLNPDYYVVPKKLYPYDLKSAKQLTQQPVWVKVGYAYPYFPYDAATRQADLNHEAGRLLPLQRLDIKDVVLASAPDAKGKKRVLATFQLDGRSYASPIGSEQGGDYKFFSDEMLFIQDPHELYKHWPADIWQEIEQHKVEQGMSELQTDFALGIGLLQPGSDDIDRTLDYPNGGNPLKVSFHHDKAIQIGPGSKE
;
A
#
# COMPACT_ATOMS: atom_id res chain seq x y z
N MET A 1 -8.53 -57.89 53.39
CA MET A 1 -7.88 -57.02 52.38
C MET A 1 -8.84 -56.47 51.31
N ARG A 2 -9.82 -57.23 50.79
CA ARG A 2 -10.77 -56.76 49.76
C ARG A 2 -11.58 -55.49 50.11
N GLN A 3 -12.10 -55.36 51.33
CA GLN A 3 -12.88 -54.18 51.75
C GLN A 3 -12.07 -52.88 51.75
N LYS A 4 -10.80 -52.90 52.20
CA LYS A 4 -9.95 -51.71 52.22
C LYS A 4 -9.60 -51.22 50.81
N VAL A 5 -9.41 -52.14 49.87
CA VAL A 5 -9.16 -51.83 48.45
C VAL A 5 -10.40 -51.24 47.78
N GLN A 6 -11.60 -51.77 48.07
CA GLN A 6 -12.86 -51.22 47.56
C GLN A 6 -13.12 -49.80 48.08
N ILE A 7 -12.82 -49.52 49.35
CA ILE A 7 -12.98 -48.18 49.93
C ILE A 7 -12.04 -47.18 49.26
N VAL A 8 -10.79 -47.54 49.02
CA VAL A 8 -9.82 -46.68 48.32
C VAL A 8 -10.22 -46.43 46.86
N LEU A 9 -10.76 -47.44 46.17
CA LEU A 9 -11.28 -47.29 44.81
C LEU A 9 -12.48 -46.35 44.74
N PHE A 10 -13.43 -46.49 45.67
CA PHE A 10 -14.59 -45.59 45.76
C PHE A 10 -14.18 -44.15 46.06
N LEU A 11 -13.21 -43.96 46.96
CA LEU A 11 -12.64 -42.63 47.25
C LEU A 11 -11.95 -42.03 46.02
N GLY A 12 -11.17 -42.83 45.30
CA GLY A 12 -10.53 -42.40 44.05
C GLY A 12 -11.56 -41.98 42.99
N MET A 13 -12.63 -42.76 42.82
CA MET A 13 -13.72 -42.44 41.89
C MET A 13 -14.48 -41.17 42.29
N ALA A 14 -14.74 -40.99 43.58
CA ALA A 14 -15.43 -39.80 44.09
C ALA A 14 -14.58 -38.53 43.84
N VAL A 15 -13.28 -38.58 44.12
CA VAL A 15 -12.37 -37.45 43.85
C VAL A 15 -12.29 -37.15 42.35
N ALA A 16 -12.23 -38.17 41.50
CA ALA A 16 -12.23 -38.00 40.05
C ALA A 16 -13.52 -37.35 39.54
N ALA A 17 -14.68 -37.78 40.05
CA ALA A 17 -15.99 -37.22 39.68
C ALA A 17 -16.13 -35.75 40.12
N ILE A 18 -15.66 -35.40 41.31
CA ILE A 18 -15.66 -34.01 41.81
C ILE A 18 -14.75 -33.13 40.94
N ARG A 19 -13.55 -33.62 40.59
CA ARG A 19 -12.64 -32.92 39.68
C ARG A 19 -13.26 -32.70 38.31
N LEU A 20 -13.94 -33.71 37.76
CA LEU A 20 -14.61 -33.61 36.47
C LEU A 20 -15.76 -32.58 36.51
N ALA A 21 -16.57 -32.60 37.56
CA ALA A 21 -17.66 -31.65 37.76
C ALA A 21 -17.14 -30.20 37.90
N TRP A 22 -16.03 -30.00 38.62
CA TRP A 22 -15.38 -28.69 38.74
C TRP A 22 -14.89 -28.18 37.39
N ILE A 23 -14.17 -29.00 36.62
CA ILE A 23 -13.66 -28.62 35.29
C ILE A 23 -14.80 -28.29 34.33
N LEU A 24 -15.91 -29.04 34.39
CA LEU A 24 -17.08 -28.77 33.56
C LEU A 24 -17.78 -27.48 33.97
N TYR A 25 -17.86 -27.18 35.27
CA TYR A 25 -18.41 -25.93 35.77
C TYR A 25 -17.56 -24.72 35.37
N GLU A 26 -16.25 -24.80 35.52
CA GLU A 26 -15.28 -23.77 35.14
C GLU A 26 -15.34 -23.50 33.62
N ARG A 27 -15.34 -24.56 32.80
CA ARG A 27 -15.58 -24.44 31.35
C ARG A 27 -16.95 -23.87 30.99
N HIS A 28 -17.98 -24.16 31.78
CA HIS A 28 -19.30 -23.60 31.53
C HIS A 28 -19.33 -22.10 31.86
N GLN A 29 -18.59 -21.63 32.86
CA GLN A 29 -18.45 -20.20 33.14
C GLN A 29 -17.64 -19.49 32.05
N ASP A 30 -16.54 -20.10 31.57
CA ASP A 30 -15.72 -19.55 30.46
C ASP A 30 -16.47 -19.50 29.11
N SER A 31 -17.36 -20.47 28.86
CA SER A 31 -18.15 -20.51 27.61
C SER A 31 -19.32 -19.54 27.59
N VAL A 32 -19.78 -19.05 28.75
CA VAL A 32 -20.83 -18.02 28.81
C VAL A 32 -20.24 -16.62 28.53
N GLN A 33 -18.92 -16.44 28.69
CA GLN A 33 -18.22 -15.19 28.39
C GLN A 33 -17.56 -15.13 27.01
N THR A 34 -17.49 -16.24 26.28
CA THR A 34 -17.21 -16.20 24.83
C THR A 34 -18.48 -15.80 24.08
N THR A 35 -18.91 -14.55 24.29
CA THR A 35 -19.60 -13.81 23.24
C THR A 35 -18.78 -14.05 21.99
N LYS A 36 -19.34 -14.73 20.98
CA LYS A 36 -18.71 -14.86 19.68
C LYS A 36 -18.24 -13.45 19.31
N GLN A 37 -16.94 -13.18 19.41
CA GLN A 37 -16.37 -11.98 18.83
C GLN A 37 -16.81 -12.08 17.38
N GLN A 38 -17.75 -11.22 16.98
CA GLN A 38 -18.05 -11.06 15.57
C GLN A 38 -16.69 -10.77 14.95
N SER A 39 -16.22 -11.72 14.14
CA SER A 39 -15.02 -11.52 13.34
C SER A 39 -15.18 -10.16 12.69
N ALA A 40 -14.21 -9.27 12.91
CA ALA A 40 -14.25 -7.91 12.35
C ALA A 40 -14.66 -8.02 10.87
N PRO A 41 -15.60 -7.18 10.40
CA PRO A 41 -16.05 -7.24 9.02
C PRO A 41 -14.83 -7.20 8.10
N LEU A 42 -14.77 -8.17 7.18
CA LEU A 42 -13.65 -8.31 6.27
C LEU A 42 -13.53 -7.05 5.42
N ASN A 43 -12.39 -6.37 5.48
CA ASN A 43 -12.16 -5.16 4.70
C ASN A 43 -12.05 -5.53 3.21
N PRO A 44 -12.96 -5.05 2.33
CA PRO A 44 -12.92 -5.36 0.90
C PRO A 44 -11.61 -4.93 0.23
N ASP A 45 -10.93 -3.91 0.76
CA ASP A 45 -9.65 -3.40 0.23
C ASP A 45 -8.58 -4.50 0.21
N TYR A 46 -8.61 -5.43 1.17
CA TYR A 46 -7.63 -6.51 1.30
C TYR A 46 -7.76 -7.59 0.22
N TYR A 47 -8.86 -7.58 -0.52
CA TYR A 47 -9.13 -8.54 -1.61
C TYR A 47 -8.88 -7.95 -2.99
N VAL A 48 -8.52 -6.67 -3.06
CA VAL A 48 -8.09 -6.04 -4.30
C VAL A 48 -6.65 -6.45 -4.57
N VAL A 49 -6.45 -7.24 -5.62
CA VAL A 49 -5.12 -7.67 -6.08
C VAL A 49 -4.88 -7.06 -7.47
N PRO A 50 -4.21 -5.88 -7.54
CA PRO A 50 -3.91 -5.24 -8.81
C PRO A 50 -3.04 -6.13 -9.69
N LYS A 51 -3.36 -6.18 -10.99
CA LYS A 51 -2.53 -6.88 -11.96
C LYS A 51 -1.15 -6.20 -12.08
N LYS A 52 -0.11 -7.03 -12.17
CA LYS A 52 1.28 -6.62 -12.42
C LYS A 52 1.71 -7.04 -13.83
N LEU A 53 2.64 -6.30 -14.44
CA LEU A 53 3.19 -6.64 -15.76
C LEU A 53 4.43 -7.54 -15.68
N TYR A 54 5.19 -7.47 -14.59
CA TYR A 54 6.46 -8.17 -14.40
C TYR A 54 7.43 -8.01 -15.59
N PRO A 55 7.74 -6.77 -16.02
CA PRO A 55 8.69 -6.56 -17.11
C PRO A 55 10.08 -7.05 -16.71
N TYR A 56 10.77 -7.68 -17.64
CA TYR A 56 12.11 -8.25 -17.45
C TYR A 56 13.11 -7.82 -18.53
N ASP A 57 12.64 -7.09 -19.55
CA ASP A 57 13.45 -6.48 -20.60
C ASP A 57 12.75 -5.22 -21.13
N LEU A 58 13.42 -4.48 -22.02
CA LEU A 58 12.84 -3.27 -22.61
C LEU A 58 11.58 -3.54 -23.46
N LYS A 59 11.48 -4.73 -24.06
CA LYS A 59 10.36 -5.10 -24.94
C LYS A 59 9.08 -5.35 -24.14
N SER A 60 9.17 -6.11 -23.06
CA SER A 60 8.09 -6.37 -22.11
C SER A 60 7.66 -5.10 -21.39
N ALA A 61 8.61 -4.23 -21.01
CA ALA A 61 8.28 -2.92 -20.42
C ALA A 61 7.43 -2.03 -21.34
N LYS A 62 7.62 -2.11 -22.67
CA LYS A 62 6.77 -1.38 -23.65
C LYS A 62 5.31 -1.83 -23.66
N GLN A 63 4.90 -2.88 -22.95
CA GLN A 63 3.48 -3.14 -22.72
C GLN A 63 2.78 -1.97 -22.02
N LEU A 64 3.51 -1.17 -21.24
CA LEU A 64 3.02 0.09 -20.64
C LEU A 64 2.50 1.09 -21.69
N THR A 65 2.91 1.01 -22.96
CA THR A 65 2.44 1.94 -24.00
C THR A 65 1.09 1.53 -24.61
N GLN A 66 0.54 0.38 -24.21
CA GLN A 66 -0.69 -0.17 -24.81
C GLN A 66 -1.96 0.35 -24.13
N GLN A 67 -1.83 0.94 -22.95
CA GLN A 67 -2.93 1.44 -22.15
C GLN A 67 -2.47 2.54 -21.19
N PRO A 68 -3.39 3.37 -20.68
CA PRO A 68 -3.07 4.29 -19.59
C PRO A 68 -2.66 3.53 -18.33
N VAL A 69 -1.87 4.19 -17.51
CA VAL A 69 -1.47 3.72 -16.17
C VAL A 69 -1.69 4.83 -15.15
N TRP A 70 -1.79 4.49 -13.87
CA TRP A 70 -2.05 5.43 -12.79
C TRP A 70 -0.95 5.34 -11.74
N VAL A 71 -0.51 6.48 -11.24
CA VAL A 71 0.56 6.55 -10.24
C VAL A 71 0.06 6.02 -8.90
N LYS A 72 0.67 4.94 -8.42
CA LYS A 72 0.31 4.30 -7.14
C LYS A 72 0.89 5.04 -5.93
N VAL A 73 2.08 5.61 -6.09
CA VAL A 73 2.83 6.23 -4.99
C VAL A 73 3.13 7.68 -5.33
N GLY A 74 2.15 8.53 -5.05
CA GLY A 74 2.23 9.97 -5.32
C GLY A 74 3.43 10.62 -4.65
N TYR A 75 4.02 11.60 -5.33
CA TYR A 75 5.20 12.39 -4.94
C TYR A 75 6.51 11.61 -4.72
N ALA A 76 6.50 10.27 -4.83
CA ALA A 76 7.70 9.46 -4.62
C ALA A 76 8.70 9.58 -5.77
N TYR A 77 8.21 9.66 -7.01
CA TYR A 77 9.04 9.62 -8.21
C TYR A 77 9.08 10.97 -8.95
N PRO A 78 10.29 11.48 -9.25
CA PRO A 78 10.46 12.67 -10.06
C PRO A 78 10.27 12.37 -11.55
N TYR A 79 9.92 13.39 -12.30
CA TYR A 79 9.99 13.37 -13.76
C TYR A 79 10.86 14.52 -14.28
N PHE A 80 11.40 14.33 -15.47
CA PHE A 80 12.43 15.17 -16.07
C PHE A 80 12.01 15.61 -17.47
N PRO A 81 12.42 16.81 -17.93
CA PRO A 81 12.22 17.21 -19.31
C PRO A 81 12.77 16.16 -20.28
N TYR A 82 12.01 15.84 -21.33
CA TYR A 82 12.40 14.85 -22.33
C TYR A 82 12.33 15.44 -23.72
N ASP A 83 13.43 15.34 -24.46
CA ASP A 83 13.48 15.69 -25.88
C ASP A 83 13.25 14.44 -26.72
N ALA A 84 12.07 14.38 -27.36
CA ALA A 84 11.69 13.26 -28.22
C ALA A 84 12.53 13.16 -29.51
N ALA A 85 13.12 14.26 -29.99
CA ALA A 85 13.93 14.27 -31.20
C ALA A 85 15.30 13.64 -30.95
N THR A 86 15.94 13.97 -29.83
CA THR A 86 17.23 13.39 -29.43
C THR A 86 17.11 12.14 -28.57
N ARG A 87 15.90 11.83 -28.11
CA ARG A 87 15.56 10.74 -27.17
C ARG A 87 16.32 10.82 -25.85
N GLN A 88 16.58 12.02 -25.37
CA GLN A 88 17.31 12.27 -24.12
C GLN A 88 16.42 12.92 -23.06
N ALA A 89 16.60 12.51 -21.81
CA ALA A 89 16.01 13.15 -20.65
C ALA A 89 17.09 13.97 -19.93
N ASP A 90 16.73 15.18 -19.48
CA ASP A 90 17.59 15.99 -18.64
C ASP A 90 17.49 15.54 -17.17
N LEU A 91 18.19 14.47 -16.83
CA LEU A 91 18.15 13.86 -15.49
C LEU A 91 18.81 14.72 -14.40
N ASN A 92 19.41 15.86 -14.75
CA ASN A 92 20.00 16.79 -13.79
C ASN A 92 19.01 17.86 -13.31
N HIS A 93 17.88 18.04 -14.02
CA HIS A 93 16.89 19.07 -13.73
C HIS A 93 15.51 18.43 -13.56
N GLU A 94 15.14 18.14 -12.31
CA GLU A 94 13.78 17.68 -11.96
C GLU A 94 12.76 18.74 -12.38
N ALA A 95 11.78 18.34 -13.20
CA ALA A 95 10.67 19.21 -13.61
C ALA A 95 9.52 19.18 -12.61
N GLY A 96 9.39 18.09 -11.85
CA GLY A 96 8.40 17.92 -10.81
C GLY A 96 8.29 16.46 -10.40
N ARG A 97 7.23 16.15 -9.63
CA ARG A 97 6.95 14.80 -9.13
C ARG A 97 5.58 14.34 -9.59
N LEU A 98 5.46 13.04 -9.81
CA LEU A 98 4.21 12.43 -10.23
C LEU A 98 3.18 12.53 -9.11
N LEU A 99 1.96 12.94 -9.45
CA LEU A 99 0.89 13.15 -8.46
C LEU A 99 0.22 11.82 -8.08
N PRO A 100 -0.39 11.71 -6.89
CA PRO A 100 -1.22 10.57 -6.53
C PRO A 100 -2.28 10.28 -7.60
N LEU A 101 -2.42 9.02 -7.99
CA LEU A 101 -3.35 8.54 -9.02
C LEU A 101 -3.29 9.27 -10.38
N GLN A 102 -2.22 10.02 -10.64
CA GLN A 102 -2.08 10.72 -11.90
C GLN A 102 -2.15 9.72 -13.04
N ARG A 103 -3.11 9.93 -13.95
CA ARG A 103 -3.21 9.12 -15.17
C ARG A 103 -2.09 9.53 -16.11
N LEU A 104 -1.31 8.56 -16.56
CA LEU A 104 -0.22 8.72 -17.51
C LEU A 104 -0.49 7.88 -18.75
N ASP A 105 -0.50 8.54 -19.91
CA ASP A 105 -0.47 7.84 -21.20
C ASP A 105 1.00 7.69 -21.65
N ILE A 106 1.60 6.54 -21.34
CA ILE A 106 3.00 6.26 -21.67
C ILE A 106 3.16 6.17 -23.19
N LYS A 107 4.07 6.98 -23.75
CA LYS A 107 4.32 7.07 -25.19
C LYS A 107 5.43 6.13 -25.64
N ASP A 108 6.48 5.99 -24.84
CA ASP A 108 7.55 5.03 -25.10
C ASP A 108 8.26 4.61 -23.80
N VAL A 109 9.01 3.52 -23.87
CA VAL A 109 9.97 3.11 -22.85
C VAL A 109 11.37 3.03 -23.46
N VAL A 110 12.30 3.80 -22.91
CA VAL A 110 13.64 4.03 -23.49
C VAL A 110 14.75 3.79 -22.48
N LEU A 111 15.96 3.52 -22.99
CA LEU A 111 17.18 3.50 -22.19
C LEU A 111 17.89 4.85 -22.29
N ALA A 112 18.26 5.41 -21.15
CA ALA A 112 19.07 6.63 -21.06
C ALA A 112 20.33 6.35 -20.23
N SER A 113 21.46 6.94 -20.63
CA SER A 113 22.68 6.90 -19.83
C SER A 113 22.46 7.64 -18.50
N ALA A 114 22.87 7.02 -17.39
CA ALA A 114 22.81 7.66 -16.09
C ALA A 114 24.02 8.62 -15.93
N PRO A 115 23.84 9.91 -15.55
CA PRO A 115 24.96 10.85 -15.38
C PRO A 115 25.97 10.41 -14.31
N ASP A 116 25.49 9.65 -13.33
CA ASP A 116 26.13 9.31 -12.06
C ASP A 116 26.86 7.95 -12.05
N ALA A 117 26.73 7.12 -13.11
CA ALA A 117 27.31 5.77 -13.09
C ALA A 117 27.75 5.26 -14.47
N LYS A 118 29.07 5.09 -14.64
CA LYS A 118 29.67 4.44 -15.83
C LYS A 118 29.10 3.03 -16.00
N GLY A 119 28.44 2.79 -17.14
CA GLY A 119 27.91 1.48 -17.51
C GLY A 119 26.53 1.13 -16.94
N LYS A 120 25.92 1.98 -16.11
CA LYS A 120 24.51 1.84 -15.71
C LYS A 120 23.64 2.73 -16.57
N LYS A 121 22.53 2.19 -17.05
CA LYS A 121 21.49 2.94 -17.76
C LYS A 121 20.22 2.98 -16.92
N ARG A 122 19.44 4.04 -17.08
CA ARG A 122 18.08 4.15 -16.56
C ARG A 122 17.12 3.68 -17.64
N VAL A 123 16.09 2.94 -17.22
CA VAL A 123 14.93 2.69 -18.06
C VAL A 123 13.90 3.77 -17.73
N LEU A 124 13.47 4.52 -18.73
CA LEU A 124 12.58 5.66 -18.58
C LEU A 124 11.25 5.39 -19.31
N ALA A 125 10.13 5.68 -18.65
CA ALA A 125 8.85 5.82 -19.31
C ALA A 125 8.67 7.28 -19.74
N THR A 126 8.32 7.51 -21.00
CA THR A 126 8.07 8.85 -21.55
C THR A 126 6.58 9.10 -21.63
N PHE A 127 6.16 10.34 -21.38
CA PHE A 127 4.76 10.75 -21.40
C PHE A 127 4.68 12.25 -21.70
N GLN A 128 3.45 12.77 -21.85
CA GLN A 128 3.23 14.20 -22.07
C GLN A 128 2.37 14.78 -20.95
N LEU A 129 2.73 15.99 -20.51
CA LEU A 129 1.92 16.84 -19.63
C LEU A 129 1.87 18.23 -20.25
N ASP A 130 0.67 18.82 -20.35
CA ASP A 130 0.45 20.17 -20.90
C ASP A 130 1.15 20.41 -22.25
N GLY A 131 1.14 19.39 -23.12
CA GLY A 131 1.76 19.43 -24.46
C GLY A 131 3.29 19.35 -24.47
N ARG A 132 3.95 19.18 -23.31
CA ARG A 132 5.40 19.01 -23.19
C ARG A 132 5.74 17.55 -22.91
N SER A 133 6.90 17.11 -23.39
CA SER A 133 7.37 15.74 -23.20
C SER A 133 8.24 15.62 -21.95
N TYR A 134 7.97 14.57 -21.17
CA TYR A 134 8.67 14.27 -19.93
C TYR A 134 9.02 12.79 -19.86
N ALA A 135 9.92 12.44 -18.95
CA ALA A 135 10.30 11.08 -18.67
C ALA A 135 10.47 10.84 -17.16
N SER A 136 10.02 9.69 -16.68
CA SER A 136 10.24 9.22 -15.30
C SER A 136 11.01 7.90 -15.32
N PRO A 137 12.00 7.72 -14.42
CA PRO A 137 12.63 6.41 -14.23
C PRO A 137 11.62 5.37 -13.79
N ILE A 138 11.66 4.19 -14.42
CA ILE A 138 10.86 3.00 -14.07
C ILE A 138 11.70 1.75 -13.83
N GLY A 139 13.01 1.88 -14.03
CA GLY A 139 13.97 0.78 -13.88
C GLY A 139 15.40 1.18 -14.18
N SER A 140 16.27 0.18 -14.21
CA SER A 140 17.68 0.31 -14.57
C SER A 140 18.15 -0.90 -15.35
N GLU A 141 19.16 -0.70 -16.20
CA GLU A 141 19.88 -1.74 -16.92
C GLU A 141 21.36 -1.67 -16.56
N GLN A 142 21.97 -2.81 -16.26
CA GLN A 142 23.41 -2.93 -16.04
C GLN A 142 23.91 -4.27 -16.60
N GLY A 143 24.75 -4.22 -17.63
CA GLY A 143 25.38 -5.42 -18.19
C GLY A 143 24.40 -6.39 -18.86
N GLY A 144 23.26 -5.90 -19.33
CA GLY A 144 22.16 -6.70 -19.89
C GLY A 144 21.10 -7.10 -18.86
N ASP A 145 21.37 -6.95 -17.57
CA ASP A 145 20.41 -7.25 -16.51
C ASP A 145 19.48 -6.05 -16.27
N TYR A 146 18.17 -6.31 -16.31
CA TYR A 146 17.16 -5.31 -16.04
C TYR A 146 16.58 -5.46 -14.63
N LYS A 147 16.37 -4.32 -13.97
CA LYS A 147 15.59 -4.23 -12.74
C LYS A 147 14.51 -3.19 -12.92
N PHE A 148 13.26 -3.60 -12.80
CA PHE A 148 12.11 -2.72 -12.91
C PHE A 148 11.45 -2.52 -11.55
N PHE A 149 10.84 -1.36 -11.39
CA PHE A 149 9.97 -1.02 -10.25
C PHE A 149 8.66 -0.36 -10.73
N SER A 150 8.32 -0.53 -12.01
CA SER A 150 7.09 0.02 -12.58
C SER A 150 5.83 -0.55 -11.94
N ASP A 151 5.82 -1.82 -11.53
CA ASP A 151 4.64 -2.44 -10.89
C ASP A 151 4.42 -1.96 -9.44
N GLU A 152 5.45 -1.40 -8.83
CA GLU A 152 5.44 -0.79 -7.51
C GLU A 152 5.02 0.68 -7.61
N MET A 153 5.36 1.31 -8.74
CA MET A 153 5.08 2.70 -9.06
C MET A 153 3.68 2.93 -9.66
N LEU A 154 3.16 1.97 -10.42
CA LEU A 154 2.01 2.17 -11.30
C LEU A 154 0.95 1.08 -11.12
N PHE A 155 -0.32 1.51 -11.13
CA PHE A 155 -1.43 0.65 -11.47
C PHE A 155 -1.59 0.59 -12.98
N ILE A 156 -1.72 -0.62 -13.53
CA ILE A 156 -2.06 -0.81 -14.94
C ILE A 156 -3.57 -0.88 -15.18
N GLN A 157 -4.36 -1.01 -14.11
CA GLN A 157 -5.82 -0.97 -14.16
C GLN A 157 -6.29 0.33 -13.51
N ASP A 158 -7.44 0.84 -13.95
CA ASP A 158 -8.04 2.03 -13.36
C ASP A 158 -8.33 1.78 -11.86
N PRO A 159 -7.77 2.58 -10.94
CA PRO A 159 -8.06 2.48 -9.52
C PRO A 159 -9.56 2.58 -9.18
N HIS A 160 -10.34 3.34 -9.94
CA HIS A 160 -11.80 3.44 -9.75
C HIS A 160 -12.50 2.11 -9.98
N GLU A 161 -12.03 1.31 -10.93
CA GLU A 161 -12.56 -0.03 -11.21
C GLU A 161 -12.06 -1.05 -10.20
N LEU A 162 -10.80 -0.93 -9.77
CA LEU A 162 -10.20 -1.80 -8.74
C LEU A 162 -10.90 -1.64 -7.39
N TYR A 163 -11.23 -0.41 -6.99
CA TYR A 163 -11.86 -0.08 -5.72
C TYR A 163 -13.28 0.49 -5.90
N LYS A 164 -14.04 -0.07 -6.84
CA LYS A 164 -15.42 0.35 -7.15
C LYS A 164 -16.41 0.24 -5.98
N HIS A 165 -16.04 -0.44 -4.90
CA HIS A 165 -16.82 -0.53 -3.67
C HIS A 165 -16.66 0.70 -2.77
N TRP A 166 -15.70 1.59 -3.05
CA TRP A 166 -15.62 2.88 -2.38
C TRP A 166 -16.72 3.81 -2.90
N PRO A 167 -17.41 4.52 -1.99
CA PRO A 167 -18.45 5.46 -2.39
C PRO A 167 -17.87 6.69 -3.10
N ALA A 168 -18.72 7.36 -3.88
CA ALA A 168 -18.31 8.41 -4.81
C ALA A 168 -17.79 9.69 -4.11
N ASP A 169 -18.26 9.98 -2.90
CA ASP A 169 -17.78 11.07 -2.06
C ASP A 169 -16.31 10.87 -1.67
N ILE A 170 -15.92 9.65 -1.30
CA ILE A 170 -14.52 9.32 -1.01
C ILE A 170 -13.63 9.52 -2.25
N TRP A 171 -14.08 9.07 -3.42
CA TRP A 171 -13.36 9.29 -4.67
C TRP A 171 -13.21 10.78 -4.99
N GLN A 172 -14.27 11.56 -4.76
CA GLN A 172 -14.23 13.00 -4.96
C GLN A 172 -13.17 13.69 -4.08
N GLU A 173 -13.05 13.29 -2.80
CA GLU A 173 -12.01 13.83 -1.91
C GLU A 173 -10.61 13.42 -2.35
N ILE A 174 -10.43 12.17 -2.78
CA ILE A 174 -9.16 11.66 -3.33
C ILE A 174 -8.73 12.49 -4.55
N GLU A 175 -9.63 12.73 -5.51
CA GLU A 175 -9.35 13.52 -6.72
C GLU A 175 -8.99 14.98 -6.39
N GLN A 176 -9.51 15.51 -5.29
CA GLN A 176 -9.20 16.85 -4.79
C GLN A 176 -7.92 16.88 -3.94
N HIS A 177 -7.23 15.75 -3.78
CA HIS A 177 -6.08 15.58 -2.89
C HIS A 177 -6.39 16.00 -1.44
N LYS A 178 -7.57 15.61 -0.96
CA LYS A 178 -8.08 15.91 0.38
C LYS A 178 -8.29 14.66 1.19
N VAL A 179 -8.23 14.83 2.50
CA VAL A 179 -8.46 13.77 3.47
C VAL A 179 -9.49 14.25 4.48
N GLU A 180 -10.44 13.37 4.79
CA GLU A 180 -11.47 13.59 5.79
C GLU A 180 -11.42 12.53 6.89
N GLN A 181 -12.04 12.84 8.03
CA GLN A 181 -12.18 11.86 9.11
C GLN A 181 -12.96 10.63 8.61
N GLY A 182 -12.50 9.44 9.00
CA GLY A 182 -13.10 8.17 8.59
C GLY A 182 -12.53 7.58 7.29
N MET A 183 -11.69 8.30 6.55
CA MET A 183 -10.93 7.70 5.44
C MET A 183 -9.95 6.64 5.95
N SER A 184 -9.71 5.58 5.18
CA SER A 184 -8.68 4.58 5.48
C SER A 184 -7.27 5.07 5.19
N GLU A 185 -6.25 4.37 5.70
CA GLU A 185 -4.84 4.64 5.37
C GLU A 185 -4.65 4.54 3.85
N LEU A 186 -5.23 3.53 3.20
CA LEU A 186 -5.17 3.37 1.75
C LEU A 186 -5.86 4.50 0.96
N GLN A 187 -7.02 4.96 1.41
CA GLN A 187 -7.71 6.12 0.82
C GLN A 187 -6.89 7.40 1.00
N THR A 188 -6.24 7.55 2.15
CA THR A 188 -5.34 8.67 2.45
C THR A 188 -4.11 8.64 1.54
N ASP A 189 -3.50 7.46 1.34
CA ASP A 189 -2.38 7.28 0.42
C ASP A 189 -2.76 7.63 -1.03
N PHE A 190 -3.98 7.30 -1.45
CA PHE A 190 -4.51 7.65 -2.76
C PHE A 190 -4.69 9.17 -2.93
N ALA A 191 -5.06 9.87 -1.86
CA ALA A 191 -5.23 11.31 -1.87
C ALA A 191 -3.91 12.09 -1.76
N LEU A 192 -2.97 11.63 -0.93
CA LEU A 192 -1.80 12.42 -0.51
C LEU A 192 -0.44 11.85 -0.95
N GLY A 193 -0.40 10.63 -1.48
CA GLY A 193 0.83 9.86 -1.70
C GLY A 193 1.25 9.07 -0.46
N ILE A 194 2.46 8.52 -0.44
CA ILE A 194 2.90 7.61 0.64
C ILE A 194 3.02 8.36 1.97
N GLY A 195 2.35 7.86 3.01
CA GLY A 195 2.59 8.25 4.40
C GLY A 195 3.87 7.62 5.00
N LEU A 196 4.63 8.41 5.75
CA LEU A 196 5.82 7.97 6.48
C LEU A 196 5.45 7.67 7.93
N LEU A 197 5.69 6.43 8.38
CA LEU A 197 5.33 6.00 9.72
C LEU A 197 6.16 6.72 10.80
N GLN A 198 5.48 7.28 11.81
CA GLN A 198 6.17 7.82 12.97
C GLN A 198 6.74 6.72 13.89
N PRO A 199 7.92 6.92 14.49
CA PRO A 199 8.46 6.02 15.52
C PRO A 199 7.47 5.84 16.68
N GLY A 200 7.22 4.59 17.09
CA GLY A 200 6.35 4.27 18.23
C GLY A 200 4.87 4.04 17.89
N SER A 201 4.50 4.06 16.61
CA SER A 201 3.17 3.62 16.14
C SER A 201 3.00 2.11 16.28
N ASP A 202 1.79 1.64 16.59
CA ASP A 202 1.43 0.22 16.58
C ASP A 202 0.41 -0.11 15.47
N ASP A 203 -0.05 -1.36 15.36
CA ASP A 203 -0.94 -1.77 14.25
C ASP A 203 -2.39 -1.24 14.40
N ILE A 204 -2.78 -0.74 15.57
CA ILE A 204 -4.14 -0.25 15.85
C ILE A 204 -4.17 1.27 15.75
N ASP A 205 -3.21 1.92 16.41
CA ASP A 205 -3.04 3.36 16.46
C ASP A 205 -1.78 3.76 15.69
N ARG A 206 -2.00 4.29 14.49
CA ARG A 206 -0.94 4.67 13.55
C ARG A 206 -0.94 6.16 13.35
N THR A 207 0.24 6.78 13.35
CA THR A 207 0.38 8.17 12.93
C THR A 207 1.38 8.24 11.78
N LEU A 208 0.93 8.78 10.66
CA LEU A 208 1.72 8.91 9.44
C LEU A 208 1.89 10.39 9.07
N ASP A 209 3.11 10.74 8.68
CA ASP A 209 3.44 12.03 8.10
C ASP A 209 3.42 11.93 6.57
N TYR A 210 2.58 12.73 5.93
CA TYR A 210 2.42 12.80 4.49
C TYR A 210 3.12 14.05 3.96
N PRO A 211 4.13 13.92 3.07
CA PRO A 211 4.80 15.08 2.47
C PRO A 211 3.87 15.96 1.63
N ASN A 212 2.84 15.36 1.00
CA ASN A 212 1.76 16.02 0.27
C ASN A 212 2.24 17.17 -0.63
N GLY A 213 3.19 16.88 -1.52
CA GLY A 213 3.71 17.85 -2.48
C GLY A 213 4.30 19.14 -1.87
N GLY A 214 4.78 19.10 -0.63
CA GLY A 214 5.34 20.26 0.08
C GLY A 214 4.37 20.95 1.05
N ASN A 215 3.15 20.43 1.19
CA ASN A 215 2.16 20.87 2.18
C ASN A 215 1.92 19.76 3.22
N PRO A 216 2.91 19.46 4.07
CA PRO A 216 2.91 18.25 4.85
C PRO A 216 1.70 18.17 5.79
N LEU A 217 1.12 16.98 5.88
CA LEU A 217 0.01 16.66 6.76
C LEU A 217 0.40 15.53 7.70
N LYS A 218 -0.12 15.57 8.91
CA LYS A 218 -0.06 14.47 9.86
C LYS A 218 -1.45 13.89 10.01
N VAL A 219 -1.56 12.58 9.82
CA VAL A 219 -2.83 11.86 9.98
C VAL A 219 -2.65 10.75 10.99
N SER A 220 -3.51 10.75 12.01
CA SER A 220 -3.62 9.67 12.99
C SER A 220 -4.82 8.79 12.66
N PHE A 221 -4.59 7.48 12.69
CA PHE A 221 -5.56 6.44 12.40
C PHE A 221 -5.83 5.61 13.64
N HIS A 222 -7.07 5.21 13.81
CA HIS A 222 -7.49 4.19 14.77
C HIS A 222 -8.26 3.11 14.01
N HIS A 223 -7.80 1.86 14.03
CA HIS A 223 -8.39 0.76 13.25
C HIS A 223 -8.56 1.09 11.75
N ASP A 224 -7.50 1.60 11.10
CA ASP A 224 -7.52 1.98 9.67
C ASP A 224 -8.57 3.06 9.35
N LYS A 225 -8.83 3.97 10.30
CA LYS A 225 -9.71 5.13 10.10
C LYS A 225 -9.08 6.40 10.61
N ALA A 226 -8.97 7.41 9.74
CA ALA A 226 -8.45 8.71 10.10
C ALA A 226 -9.32 9.34 11.19
N ILE A 227 -8.74 9.60 12.35
CA ILE A 227 -9.41 10.22 13.50
C ILE A 227 -8.94 11.66 13.74
N GLN A 228 -7.72 11.99 13.31
CA GLN A 228 -7.14 13.32 13.45
C GLN A 228 -6.30 13.66 12.23
N ILE A 229 -6.51 14.86 11.69
CA ILE A 229 -5.79 15.40 10.54
C ILE A 229 -5.29 16.77 10.96
N GLY A 230 -4.00 17.03 10.79
CA GLY A 230 -3.38 18.29 11.17
C GLY A 230 -2.17 18.62 10.32
N PRO A 231 -1.60 19.83 10.48
CA PRO A 231 -0.36 20.19 9.80
C PRO A 231 0.77 19.26 10.23
N GLY A 232 1.52 18.77 9.24
CA GLY A 232 2.76 18.02 9.45
C GLY A 232 3.95 18.95 9.67
N SER A 233 5.08 18.37 10.09
CA SER A 233 6.34 19.11 10.16
C SER A 233 6.86 19.38 8.74
N LYS A 234 7.31 20.60 8.48
CA LYS A 234 8.11 20.91 7.28
C LYS A 234 9.54 20.47 7.55
N GLU A 235 10.08 19.61 6.69
CA GLU A 235 11.53 19.34 6.63
C GLU A 235 12.29 20.49 5.98
#